data_AF-A0AAE1HFM6-F1
#
_entry.id   AF-A0AAE1HFM6-F1
#
_cell.length_a   1.000
_cell.length_b   1.000
_cell.length_c   1.000
_cell.angle_alpha   90.00
_cell.angle_beta   90.00
_cell.angle_gamma   90.00
#
_symmetry.space_group_name_H-M   'P 1'
#
loop_
_entity.id
_entity.type
_entity.pdbx_description
1 polymer ?
#
loop_
_entity_poly.entity_id
_entity_poly.type
_entity_poly.pdbx_seq_one_letter_code
_entity_poly.pdbx_strand_id
1 'polypeptide(L)'
;MTASSFISSVSIDSMHCVQLGVTKQLINLWFNPTYSSEKFSQSQKTEIVNPRLLSLKLPHFVQRSPVGVDKLSYWKATLLRSFLLYFALVVMKGVMQLEYFDHLSLLVEAISLLNSPSISDLKIQKADELLCQFTSDFQKLYGMRHMCSNVHLLRHLPQSVAETGNLFVTSCFRFEDLNGKLARLIHTPSNVYRIHMISIDFVRFPTNSSIFGTTSENTRTADPN
;
A
#
# COMPACT_ATOMS: atom_id res chain seq x y z
N MET A 1 -33.33 -1.15 1.03
CA MET A 1 -31.89 -0.94 0.78
C MET A 1 -31.12 -1.73 1.83
N THR A 2 -30.59 -2.89 1.47
CA THR A 2 -29.80 -3.74 2.37
C THR A 2 -28.40 -3.13 2.52
N ALA A 3 -27.72 -3.32 3.65
CA ALA A 3 -26.40 -2.73 3.91
C ALA A 3 -25.34 -3.03 2.81
N SER A 4 -25.55 -4.10 2.03
CA SER A 4 -24.76 -4.44 0.85
C SER A 4 -24.82 -3.39 -0.28
N SER A 5 -25.95 -2.69 -0.48
CA SER A 5 -26.12 -1.73 -1.58
C SER A 5 -25.45 -0.36 -1.37
N PHE A 6 -25.01 -0.05 -0.15
CA PHE A 6 -24.26 1.19 0.11
C PHE A 6 -22.77 1.03 -0.20
N ILE A 7 -22.21 -0.14 0.14
CA ILE A 7 -20.79 -0.45 -0.05
C ILE A 7 -20.45 -0.58 -1.55
N SER A 8 -21.40 -1.03 -2.38
CA SER A 8 -21.24 -1.05 -3.85
C SER A 8 -21.23 0.34 -4.51
N SER A 9 -21.61 1.40 -3.78
CA SER A 9 -21.62 2.78 -4.30
C SER A 9 -20.38 3.59 -3.93
N VAL A 10 -19.53 3.07 -3.04
CA VAL A 10 -18.32 3.75 -2.56
C VAL A 10 -17.14 2.80 -2.73
N SER A 11 -16.26 3.10 -3.69
CA SER A 11 -15.02 2.34 -3.87
C SER A 11 -14.16 2.41 -2.61
N ILE A 12 -13.79 1.25 -2.06
CA ILE A 12 -12.87 1.19 -0.92
C ILE A 12 -11.49 1.61 -1.38
N ASP A 13 -10.99 2.73 -0.87
CA ASP A 13 -9.63 3.16 -1.16
C ASP A 13 -8.61 2.27 -0.44
N SER A 14 -7.80 1.58 -1.25
CA SER A 14 -6.77 0.67 -0.78
C SER A 14 -5.68 1.37 0.03
N MET A 15 -5.42 2.66 -0.24
CA MET A 15 -4.41 3.42 0.47
C MET A 15 -4.78 3.70 1.93
N HIS A 16 -6.01 4.17 2.18
CA HIS A 16 -6.50 4.40 3.52
C HIS A 16 -6.83 3.10 4.25
N CYS A 17 -7.50 2.15 3.59
CA CYS A 17 -7.93 0.92 4.23
C CYS A 17 -6.74 0.00 4.56
N VAL A 18 -5.90 -0.32 3.57
CA VAL A 18 -4.85 -1.33 3.70
C VAL A 18 -3.57 -0.72 4.27
N GLN A 19 -3.07 0.37 3.68
CA GLN A 19 -1.77 0.92 4.09
C GLN A 19 -1.87 1.75 5.36
N LEU A 20 -2.60 2.87 5.33
CA LEU A 20 -2.70 3.78 6.49
C LEU A 20 -3.55 3.20 7.63
N GLY A 21 -4.47 2.28 7.30
CA GLY A 21 -5.31 1.54 8.24
C GLY A 21 -4.61 0.31 8.78
N VAL A 22 -4.81 -0.84 8.14
CA VAL A 22 -4.43 -2.15 8.70
C VAL A 22 -2.92 -2.31 8.84
N THR A 23 -2.13 -1.96 7.81
CA THR A 23 -0.67 -2.14 7.83
C THR A 23 -0.03 -1.29 8.92
N LYS A 24 -0.39 0.00 8.99
CA LYS A 24 0.10 0.91 10.03
C LYS A 24 -0.33 0.46 11.42
N GLN A 25 -1.56 -0.03 11.56
CA GLN A 25 -2.06 -0.59 12.81
C GLN A 25 -1.24 -1.79 13.27
N LEU A 26 -0.97 -2.76 12.40
CA LEU A 26 -0.16 -3.94 12.71
C LEU A 26 1.25 -3.56 13.17
N ILE A 27 1.94 -2.67 12.46
CA ILE A 27 3.29 -2.21 12.85
C ILE A 27 3.24 -1.51 14.21
N ASN A 28 2.21 -0.69 14.48
CA ASN A 28 2.02 -0.06 15.77
C ASN A 28 1.77 -1.09 16.89
N LEU A 29 0.96 -2.13 16.66
CA LEU A 29 0.75 -3.19 17.63
C LEU A 29 2.05 -3.92 17.96
N TRP A 30 2.86 -4.21 16.95
CA TRP A 30 4.12 -4.93 17.16
C TRP A 30 5.19 -4.08 17.85
N PHE A 31 5.35 -2.80 17.52
CA PHE A 31 6.52 -2.03 17.94
C PHE A 31 6.25 -0.90 18.94
N ASN A 32 4.99 -0.59 19.25
CA ASN A 32 4.68 0.43 20.24
C ASN A 32 4.99 -0.07 21.67
N PRO A 33 5.83 0.63 22.46
CA PRO A 33 6.19 0.23 23.82
C PRO A 33 4.99 0.07 24.77
N THR A 34 3.87 0.75 24.51
CA THR A 34 2.63 0.62 25.28
C THR A 34 2.11 -0.82 25.29
N TYR A 35 2.40 -1.61 24.25
CA TYR A 35 2.01 -3.02 24.16
C TYR A 35 3.12 -3.98 24.55
N SER A 36 4.19 -3.54 25.21
CA SER A 36 5.36 -4.39 25.55
C SER A 36 5.03 -5.65 26.33
N SER A 37 3.93 -5.68 27.10
CA SER A 37 3.46 -6.85 27.83
C SER A 37 2.62 -7.84 27.01
N GLU A 38 2.23 -7.46 25.80
CA GLU A 38 1.34 -8.26 24.94
C GLU A 38 2.12 -9.31 24.15
N LYS A 39 1.50 -10.48 23.91
CA LYS A 39 2.15 -11.61 23.21
C LYS A 39 2.58 -11.27 21.78
N PHE A 40 1.81 -10.41 21.10
CA PHE A 40 2.12 -9.96 19.74
C PHE A 40 3.27 -8.96 19.68
N SER A 41 3.69 -8.39 20.81
CA SER A 41 4.69 -7.33 20.88
C SER A 41 6.08 -7.80 20.47
N GLN A 42 6.71 -7.03 19.61
CA GLN A 42 8.09 -7.16 19.14
C GLN A 42 8.92 -5.90 19.46
N SER A 43 8.41 -5.02 20.33
CA SER A 43 9.05 -3.75 20.71
C SER A 43 10.51 -3.92 21.17
N GLN A 44 10.82 -4.99 21.91
CA GLN A 44 12.18 -5.33 22.35
C GLN A 44 13.12 -5.74 21.21
N LYS A 45 12.58 -6.14 20.06
CA LYS A 45 13.35 -6.61 18.89
C LYS A 45 13.55 -5.52 17.83
N THR A 46 13.28 -4.26 18.18
CA THR A 46 13.49 -3.11 17.28
C THR A 46 14.93 -3.00 16.79
N GLU A 47 15.90 -3.33 17.64
CA GLU A 47 17.34 -3.34 17.30
C GLU A 47 17.72 -4.40 16.26
N ILE A 48 16.90 -5.43 16.08
CA ILE A 48 17.08 -6.45 15.02
C ILE A 48 16.39 -6.00 13.74
N VAL A 49 15.19 -5.43 13.87
CA VAL A 49 14.31 -5.08 12.75
C VAL A 49 14.81 -3.86 11.99
N ASN A 50 15.29 -2.84 12.71
CA ASN A 50 15.75 -1.59 12.09
C ASN A 50 16.96 -1.79 11.18
N PRO A 51 18.06 -2.46 11.60
CA PRO A 51 19.17 -2.74 10.71
C PRO A 51 18.75 -3.57 9.49
N ARG A 52 17.86 -4.56 9.68
CA ARG A 52 17.31 -5.35 8.56
C ARG A 52 16.64 -4.44 7.54
N LEU A 53 15.72 -3.57 7.97
CA LEU A 53 15.04 -2.60 7.10
C LEU A 53 16.02 -1.68 6.35
N LEU A 54 17.00 -1.13 7.06
CA LEU A 54 17.99 -0.20 6.50
C LEU A 54 18.96 -0.89 5.52
N SER A 55 19.21 -2.19 5.70
CA SER A 55 20.09 -2.98 4.84
C SER A 55 19.43 -3.47 3.55
N LEU A 56 18.11 -3.28 3.39
CA LEU A 56 17.38 -3.76 2.22
C LEU A 56 17.86 -3.05 0.95
N LYS A 57 18.26 -3.85 -0.05
CA LYS A 57 18.49 -3.35 -1.40
C LYS A 57 17.15 -3.05 -2.05
N LEU A 58 16.89 -1.76 -2.27
CA LEU A 58 15.63 -1.30 -2.84
C LEU A 58 15.60 -1.56 -4.35
N PRO A 59 14.53 -2.18 -4.88
CA PRO A 59 14.28 -2.17 -6.30
C PRO A 59 14.15 -0.72 -6.81
N HIS A 60 14.59 -0.45 -8.04
CA HIS A 60 14.65 0.90 -8.60
C HIS A 60 13.29 1.65 -8.58
N PHE A 61 12.17 0.94 -8.59
CA PHE A 61 10.83 1.52 -8.52
C PHE A 61 10.41 1.98 -7.11
N VAL A 62 11.13 1.60 -6.05
CA VAL A 62 10.86 2.03 -4.68
C VAL A 62 11.57 3.35 -4.42
N GLN A 63 10.83 4.45 -4.50
CA GLN A 63 11.37 5.80 -4.43
C GLN A 63 11.83 6.24 -3.03
N ARG A 64 11.42 5.53 -1.97
CA ARG A 64 11.71 5.91 -0.58
C ARG A 64 12.44 4.80 0.14
N SER A 65 13.59 5.13 0.70
CA SER A 65 14.31 4.22 1.57
C SER A 65 13.51 3.91 2.84
N PRO A 66 13.53 2.66 3.32
CA PRO A 66 12.96 2.31 4.60
C PRO A 66 13.58 3.17 5.70
N VAL A 67 12.73 3.67 6.57
CA VAL A 67 13.14 4.28 7.84
C VAL A 67 12.86 3.24 8.93
N GLY A 68 13.54 3.32 10.08
CA GLY A 68 13.25 2.42 11.19
C GLY A 68 11.79 2.49 11.67
N VAL A 69 11.33 1.40 12.31
CA VAL A 69 9.96 1.28 12.84
C VAL A 69 9.70 2.23 14.01
N ASP A 70 10.76 2.72 14.67
CA ASP A 70 10.73 3.80 15.68
C ASP A 70 10.14 5.11 15.14
N LYS A 71 10.25 5.34 13.82
CA LYS A 71 9.76 6.54 13.13
C LYS A 71 8.46 6.30 12.38
N LEU A 72 7.62 5.36 12.83
CA LEU A 72 6.36 4.98 12.17
C LEU A 72 5.44 6.17 11.85
N SER A 73 5.44 7.22 12.67
CA SER A 73 4.65 8.45 12.41
C SER A 73 5.01 9.14 11.09
N TYR A 74 6.27 9.01 10.62
CA TYR A 74 6.76 9.58 9.37
C TYR A 74 6.54 8.66 8.16
N TRP A 75 6.08 7.43 8.36
CA TRP A 75 5.83 6.49 7.28
C TRP A 75 4.59 6.92 6.51
N LYS A 76 4.81 7.35 5.26
CA LYS A 76 3.73 7.62 4.30
C LYS A 76 3.16 6.32 3.76
N ALA A 77 1.95 6.40 3.18
CA ALA A 77 1.28 5.25 2.57
C ALA A 77 2.15 4.51 1.55
N THR A 78 3.02 5.21 0.79
CA THR A 78 3.91 4.58 -0.20
C THR A 78 4.97 3.68 0.43
N LEU A 79 5.51 4.10 1.58
CA LEU A 79 6.46 3.27 2.33
C LEU A 79 5.74 2.09 3.00
N LEU A 80 4.54 2.30 3.55
CA LEU A 80 3.71 1.24 4.12
C LEU A 80 3.35 0.17 3.07
N ARG A 81 3.01 0.61 1.85
CA ARG A 81 2.77 -0.30 0.71
C ARG A 81 4.01 -1.13 0.38
N SER A 82 5.16 -0.47 0.28
CA SER A 82 6.42 -1.15 -0.05
C SER A 82 6.84 -2.11 1.05
N PHE A 83 6.66 -1.72 2.31
CA PHE A 83 6.87 -2.58 3.46
C PHE A 83 6.00 -3.84 3.37
N LEU A 84 4.67 -3.68 3.25
CA LEU A 84 3.75 -4.81 3.21
C LEU A 84 4.09 -5.79 2.08
N LEU A 85 4.24 -5.30 0.85
CA LEU A 85 4.35 -6.15 -0.33
C LEU A 85 5.74 -6.78 -0.52
N TYR A 86 6.81 -6.12 -0.07
CA TYR A 86 8.18 -6.54 -0.41
C TYR A 86 9.05 -6.87 0.79
N PHE A 87 8.86 -6.20 1.93
CA PHE A 87 9.82 -6.25 3.02
C PHE A 87 9.30 -6.99 4.24
N ALA A 88 7.99 -6.99 4.47
CA ALA A 88 7.37 -7.44 5.71
C ALA A 88 7.77 -8.88 6.06
N LEU A 89 7.61 -9.82 5.12
CA LEU A 89 7.96 -11.23 5.36
C LEU A 89 9.47 -11.45 5.57
N VAL A 90 10.32 -10.72 4.84
CA VAL A 90 11.78 -10.86 4.96
C VAL A 90 12.26 -10.32 6.31
N VAL A 91 11.79 -9.13 6.68
CA VAL A 91 12.21 -8.43 7.90
C VAL A 91 11.70 -9.15 9.14
N MET A 92 10.44 -9.59 9.13
CA MET A 92 9.79 -10.19 10.30
C MET A 92 10.10 -11.67 10.50
N LYS A 93 10.77 -12.33 9.54
CA LYS A 93 11.17 -13.74 9.66
C LYS A 93 12.07 -13.96 10.87
N GLY A 94 11.63 -14.83 11.78
CA GLY A 94 12.32 -15.12 13.04
C GLY A 94 12.25 -13.99 14.08
N VAL A 95 11.50 -12.92 13.84
CA VAL A 95 11.27 -11.84 14.82
C VAL A 95 10.04 -12.16 15.67
N MET A 96 8.92 -12.48 15.04
CA MET A 96 7.66 -12.82 15.70
C MET A 96 7.44 -14.34 15.79
N GLN A 97 6.50 -14.77 16.63
CA GLN A 97 6.09 -16.18 16.68
C GLN A 97 5.39 -16.60 15.38
N LEU A 98 5.41 -17.91 15.09
CA LEU A 98 4.94 -18.44 13.81
C LEU A 98 3.48 -18.06 13.52
N GLU A 99 2.60 -18.12 14.52
CA GLU A 99 1.18 -17.75 14.37
C GLU A 99 0.97 -16.31 13.84
N TYR A 100 1.77 -15.35 14.31
CA TYR A 100 1.70 -13.96 13.83
C TYR A 100 2.35 -13.79 12.46
N PHE A 101 3.38 -14.59 12.16
CA PHE A 101 4.06 -14.56 10.88
C PHE A 101 3.16 -15.12 9.77
N ASP A 102 2.49 -16.22 10.04
CA ASP A 102 1.51 -16.83 9.15
C ASP A 102 0.30 -15.91 8.98
N HIS A 103 -0.16 -15.26 10.05
CA HIS A 103 -1.20 -14.25 9.95
C HIS A 103 -0.82 -13.06 9.05
N LEU A 104 0.42 -12.57 9.16
CA LEU A 104 0.95 -11.54 8.26
C LEU A 104 1.02 -12.04 6.80
N SER A 105 1.40 -13.29 6.58
CA SER A 105 1.53 -13.84 5.22
C SER A 105 0.20 -13.88 4.48
N LEU A 106 -0.91 -14.18 5.18
CA LEU A 106 -2.27 -14.09 4.62
C LEU A 106 -2.56 -12.72 4.02
N LEU A 107 -2.24 -11.65 4.76
CA LEU A 107 -2.47 -10.27 4.29
C LEU A 107 -1.55 -9.93 3.10
N VAL A 108 -0.26 -10.28 3.18
CA VAL A 108 0.70 -10.00 2.10
C VAL A 108 0.28 -10.70 0.82
N GLU A 109 -0.11 -11.97 0.91
CA GLU A 109 -0.53 -12.75 -0.25
C GLU A 109 -1.83 -12.21 -0.84
N ALA A 110 -2.87 -11.99 -0.02
CA ALA A 110 -4.15 -11.47 -0.50
C ALA A 110 -4.00 -10.13 -1.22
N ILE A 111 -3.27 -9.18 -0.64
CA ILE A 111 -3.08 -7.86 -1.25
C ILE A 111 -2.21 -7.96 -2.50
N SER A 112 -1.23 -8.88 -2.55
CA SER A 112 -0.43 -9.12 -3.76
C SER A 112 -1.27 -9.67 -4.91
N LEU A 113 -2.21 -10.58 -4.63
CA LEU A 113 -3.15 -11.12 -5.62
C LEU A 113 -4.05 -10.01 -6.17
N LEU A 114 -4.67 -9.21 -5.30
CA LEU A 114 -5.57 -8.11 -5.68
C LEU A 114 -4.87 -6.91 -6.33
N ASN A 115 -3.54 -6.84 -6.22
CA ASN A 115 -2.72 -5.80 -6.82
C ASN A 115 -1.97 -6.29 -8.09
N SER A 116 -2.25 -7.53 -8.54
CA SER A 116 -1.68 -8.07 -9.76
C SER A 116 -2.12 -7.27 -10.99
N PRO A 117 -1.25 -7.07 -12.00
CA PRO A 117 -1.61 -6.36 -13.23
C PRO A 117 -2.67 -7.11 -14.05
N SER A 118 -2.69 -8.45 -13.94
CA SER A 118 -3.77 -9.31 -14.46
C SER A 118 -4.48 -9.97 -13.31
N ILE A 119 -5.77 -9.64 -13.18
CA ILE A 119 -6.67 -10.17 -12.16
C ILE A 119 -7.64 -11.13 -12.83
N SER A 120 -7.59 -12.38 -12.38
CA SER A 120 -8.57 -13.41 -12.75
C SER A 120 -9.49 -13.68 -11.57
N ASP A 121 -10.69 -14.20 -11.84
CA ASP A 121 -11.67 -14.55 -10.81
C ASP A 121 -11.10 -15.52 -9.77
N LEU A 122 -10.25 -16.46 -10.20
CA LEU A 122 -9.54 -17.37 -9.30
C LEU A 122 -8.65 -16.63 -8.29
N LYS A 123 -7.95 -15.56 -8.71
CA LYS A 123 -7.14 -14.74 -7.80
C LYS A 123 -8.01 -13.95 -6.84
N ILE A 124 -9.14 -13.42 -7.31
CA ILE A 124 -10.09 -12.69 -6.47
C ILE A 124 -10.67 -13.62 -5.42
N GLN A 125 -11.15 -14.81 -5.81
CA GLN A 125 -11.66 -15.82 -4.90
C GLN A 125 -10.60 -16.23 -3.88
N LYS A 126 -9.36 -16.46 -4.33
CA LYS A 126 -8.29 -16.83 -3.40
C LYS A 126 -7.98 -15.71 -2.39
N ALA A 127 -7.95 -14.46 -2.85
CA ALA A 127 -7.78 -13.33 -1.96
C ALA A 127 -8.94 -13.18 -0.97
N ASP A 128 -10.17 -13.48 -1.38
CA ASP A 128 -11.34 -13.46 -0.50
C ASP A 128 -11.23 -14.49 0.64
N GLU A 129 -10.83 -15.72 0.33
CA GLU A 129 -10.57 -16.76 1.33
C GLU A 129 -9.49 -16.31 2.33
N LEU A 130 -8.38 -15.77 1.82
CA LEU A 130 -7.26 -15.29 2.64
C LEU A 130 -7.67 -14.13 3.56
N LEU A 131 -8.46 -13.17 3.06
CA LEU A 131 -8.92 -12.03 3.86
C LEU A 131 -10.02 -12.42 4.86
N CYS A 132 -10.87 -13.38 4.52
CA CYS A 132 -11.81 -13.97 5.46
C CYS A 132 -11.07 -14.66 6.62
N GLN A 133 -10.04 -15.44 6.32
CA GLN A 133 -9.22 -16.07 7.35
C GLN A 133 -8.46 -15.02 8.17
N PHE A 134 -7.79 -14.06 7.52
CA PHE A 134 -7.05 -12.99 8.19
C PHE A 134 -7.93 -12.23 9.19
N THR A 135 -9.16 -11.88 8.80
CA THR A 135 -10.08 -11.13 9.68
C THR A 135 -10.59 -11.96 10.85
N SER A 136 -10.84 -13.26 10.66
CA SER A 136 -11.21 -14.18 11.75
C SER A 136 -10.10 -14.35 12.77
N ASP A 137 -8.86 -14.51 12.29
CA ASP A 137 -7.70 -14.76 13.15
C ASP A 137 -7.19 -13.48 13.82
N PHE A 138 -7.40 -12.31 13.20
CA PHE A 138 -7.02 -11.01 13.78
C PHE A 138 -7.63 -10.82 15.17
N GLN A 139 -8.93 -11.10 15.32
CA GLN A 139 -9.62 -10.97 16.60
C GLN A 139 -9.00 -11.86 17.68
N LYS A 140 -8.60 -13.09 17.32
CA LYS A 140 -8.01 -14.07 18.26
C LYS A 140 -6.60 -13.64 18.68
N LEU A 141 -5.81 -13.16 17.72
CA LEU A 141 -4.40 -12.85 17.91
C LEU A 141 -4.14 -11.49 18.58
N TYR A 142 -4.97 -10.49 18.29
CA TYR A 142 -4.79 -9.11 18.77
C TYR A 142 -5.90 -8.66 19.73
N GLY A 143 -7.03 -9.36 19.78
CA GLY A 143 -8.16 -9.05 20.63
C GLY A 143 -9.16 -8.09 20.01
N MET A 144 -10.41 -8.14 20.51
CA MET A 144 -11.54 -7.36 20.00
C MET A 144 -11.31 -5.84 20.01
N ARG A 145 -10.56 -5.34 21.00
CA ARG A 145 -10.26 -3.89 21.11
C ARG A 145 -9.52 -3.32 19.91
N HIS A 146 -8.83 -4.18 19.14
CA HIS A 146 -8.04 -3.79 17.98
C HIS A 146 -8.76 -4.07 16.65
N MET A 147 -10.00 -4.58 16.67
CA MET A 147 -10.81 -4.78 15.45
C MET A 147 -11.36 -3.45 14.95
N CYS A 148 -10.53 -2.69 14.23
CA CYS A 148 -10.94 -1.43 13.60
C CYS A 148 -11.85 -1.67 12.39
N SER A 149 -12.62 -0.66 11.98
CA SER A 149 -13.45 -0.70 10.76
C SER A 149 -12.64 -1.10 9.52
N ASN A 150 -11.41 -0.61 9.39
CA ASN A 150 -10.50 -0.96 8.30
C ASN A 150 -10.21 -2.47 8.21
N VAL A 151 -10.17 -3.19 9.33
CA VAL A 151 -9.96 -4.65 9.34
C VAL A 151 -11.18 -5.34 8.72
N HIS A 152 -12.39 -4.90 9.04
CA HIS A 152 -13.61 -5.44 8.44
C HIS A 152 -13.76 -5.08 6.95
N LEU A 153 -13.35 -3.86 6.57
CA LEU A 153 -13.38 -3.41 5.17
C LEU A 153 -12.51 -4.27 4.25
N LEU A 154 -11.48 -4.95 4.77
CA LEU A 154 -10.67 -5.87 3.96
C LEU A 154 -11.51 -6.94 3.26
N ARG A 155 -12.55 -7.47 3.92
CA ARG A 155 -13.40 -8.52 3.33
C ARG A 155 -14.19 -8.06 2.10
N HIS A 156 -14.29 -6.75 1.88
CA HIS A 156 -15.01 -6.19 0.76
C HIS A 156 -14.07 -5.82 -0.41
N LEU A 157 -12.75 -5.85 -0.19
CA LEU A 157 -11.78 -5.56 -1.25
C LEU A 157 -11.88 -6.49 -2.47
N PRO A 158 -12.07 -7.82 -2.32
CA PRO A 158 -12.20 -8.71 -3.49
C PRO A 158 -13.40 -8.32 -4.37
N GLN A 159 -14.54 -8.02 -3.77
CA GLN A 159 -15.73 -7.55 -4.48
C GLN A 159 -15.47 -6.21 -5.17
N SER A 160 -14.88 -5.23 -4.45
CA SER A 160 -14.54 -3.94 -5.06
C SER A 160 -13.60 -4.11 -6.26
N VAL A 161 -12.65 -5.04 -6.19
CA VAL A 161 -11.71 -5.33 -7.29
C VAL A 161 -12.40 -6.01 -8.47
N ALA A 162 -13.35 -6.91 -8.23
CA ALA A 162 -14.16 -7.51 -9.28
C ALA A 162 -14.96 -6.45 -10.07
N GLU A 163 -15.46 -5.43 -9.37
CA GLU A 163 -16.30 -4.37 -9.95
C GLU A 163 -15.49 -3.26 -10.64
N THR A 164 -14.30 -2.92 -10.11
CA THR A 164 -13.55 -1.71 -10.53
C THR A 164 -12.17 -2.00 -11.13
N GLY A 165 -11.72 -3.25 -11.09
CA GLY A 165 -10.35 -3.64 -11.45
C GLY A 165 -9.38 -3.60 -10.27
N ASN A 166 -8.08 -3.72 -10.56
CA ASN A 166 -7.06 -3.90 -9.51
C ASN A 166 -7.00 -2.76 -8.47
N LEU A 167 -6.46 -3.07 -7.28
CA LEU A 167 -6.36 -2.11 -6.16
C LEU A 167 -5.55 -0.85 -6.46
N PHE A 168 -4.77 -0.83 -7.54
CA PHE A 168 -4.04 0.36 -7.97
C PHE A 168 -4.95 1.37 -8.67
N VAL A 169 -5.96 0.89 -9.43
CA VAL A 169 -6.90 1.75 -10.16
C VAL A 169 -7.76 2.60 -9.21
N THR A 170 -8.14 2.04 -8.07
CA THR A 170 -8.98 2.72 -7.06
C THR A 170 -8.19 3.45 -5.98
N SER A 171 -6.85 3.51 -6.10
CA SER A 171 -6.00 4.04 -5.04
C SER A 171 -5.87 5.56 -5.05
N CYS A 172 -5.97 6.17 -3.86
CA CYS A 172 -5.86 7.61 -3.66
C CYS A 172 -4.44 8.19 -3.78
N PHE A 173 -3.41 7.37 -4.05
CA PHE A 173 -2.03 7.84 -4.21
C PHE A 173 -1.89 9.00 -5.21
N ARG A 174 -2.65 8.96 -6.32
CA ARG A 174 -2.60 10.00 -7.37
C ARG A 174 -3.25 11.30 -6.90
N PHE A 175 -4.37 11.21 -6.17
CA PHE A 175 -5.06 12.37 -5.61
C PHE A 175 -4.24 13.05 -4.52
N GLU A 176 -3.58 12.28 -3.63
CA GLU A 176 -2.71 12.86 -2.60
C GLU A 176 -1.47 13.55 -3.19
N ASP A 177 -0.83 12.96 -4.21
CA ASP A 177 0.30 13.60 -4.89
C ASP A 177 -0.14 14.92 -5.56
N LEU A 178 -1.30 14.92 -6.20
CA LEU A 178 -1.91 16.10 -6.79
C LEU A 178 -2.22 17.17 -5.75
N ASN A 179 -2.88 16.81 -4.65
CA ASN A 179 -3.19 17.72 -3.54
C ASN A 179 -1.91 18.33 -2.96
N GLY A 180 -0.84 17.53 -2.81
CA GLY A 180 0.46 18.02 -2.38
C GLY A 180 1.10 19.01 -3.35
N LYS A 181 0.95 18.79 -4.66
CA LYS A 181 1.40 19.73 -5.70
C LYS A 181 0.58 21.03 -5.66
N LEU A 182 -0.75 20.92 -5.57
CA LEU A 182 -1.67 22.06 -5.48
C LEU A 182 -1.39 22.91 -4.24
N ALA A 183 -1.24 22.30 -3.06
CA ALA A 183 -0.91 23.01 -1.83
C ALA A 183 0.40 23.81 -1.96
N ARG A 184 1.45 23.22 -2.56
CA ARG A 184 2.72 23.95 -2.81
C ARG A 184 2.55 25.12 -3.76
N LEU A 185 1.68 24.99 -4.77
CA LEU A 185 1.40 26.06 -5.72
C LEU A 185 0.61 27.21 -5.10
N ILE A 186 -0.36 26.91 -4.23
CA ILE A 186 -1.16 27.93 -3.52
C ILE A 186 -0.28 28.73 -2.55
N HIS A 187 0.71 28.08 -1.93
CA HIS A 187 1.65 28.73 -1.02
C HIS A 187 2.84 29.42 -1.71
N THR A 188 2.97 29.32 -3.03
CA THR A 188 4.02 30.01 -3.80
C THR A 188 3.41 31.22 -4.53
N PRO A 189 3.85 32.48 -4.29
CA PRO A 189 3.17 33.68 -4.80
C PRO A 189 3.16 33.88 -6.34
N SER A 190 3.66 32.94 -7.14
CA SER A 190 3.94 33.17 -8.57
C SER A 190 3.65 31.95 -9.45
N ASN A 191 2.41 31.76 -9.90
CA ASN A 191 2.04 31.41 -11.30
C ASN A 191 0.62 30.85 -11.42
N VAL A 192 -0.32 31.71 -11.82
CA VAL A 192 -1.68 31.31 -12.24
C VAL A 192 -1.63 30.34 -13.44
N TYR A 193 -0.62 30.43 -14.30
CA TYR A 193 -0.44 29.58 -15.48
C TYR A 193 -0.14 28.11 -15.16
N ARG A 194 0.49 27.80 -14.01
CA ARG A 194 0.79 26.42 -13.61
C ARG A 194 -0.43 25.67 -13.08
N ILE A 195 -1.41 26.40 -12.56
CA ILE A 195 -2.69 25.83 -12.10
C ILE A 195 -3.48 25.28 -13.30
N HIS A 196 -3.48 26.00 -14.43
CA HIS A 196 -4.17 25.59 -15.67
C HIS A 196 -3.60 24.31 -16.28
N MET A 197 -2.27 24.12 -16.22
CA MET A 197 -1.59 22.96 -16.80
C MET A 197 -1.93 21.64 -16.07
N ILE A 198 -2.11 21.71 -14.75
CA ILE A 198 -2.52 20.55 -13.94
C ILE A 198 -3.98 20.14 -14.21
N SER A 199 -4.86 21.12 -14.46
CA SER A 199 -6.25 20.84 -14.85
C SER A 199 -6.34 20.11 -16.19
N ILE A 200 -5.42 20.38 -17.13
CA ILE A 200 -5.35 19.69 -18.44
C ILE A 200 -4.89 18.24 -18.28
N ASP A 201 -3.93 17.96 -17.38
CA ASP A 201 -3.49 16.59 -17.07
C ASP A 201 -4.59 15.74 -16.40
N PHE A 202 -5.53 16.39 -15.69
CA PHE A 202 -6.70 15.73 -15.10
C PHE A 202 -7.75 15.34 -16.18
N VAL A 203 -7.95 16.18 -17.20
CA VAL A 203 -8.94 15.95 -18.28
C VAL A 203 -8.48 14.91 -19.31
N ARG A 204 -7.17 14.65 -19.44
CA ARG A 204 -6.60 13.69 -20.42
C ARG A 204 -6.66 12.21 -20.03
N PHE A 205 -7.32 11.85 -18.93
CA PHE A 205 -7.65 10.46 -18.61
C PHE A 205 -9.09 10.19 -19.08
N PRO A 206 -9.35 9.46 -20.20
CA PRO A 206 -8.73 8.16 -20.53
C PRO A 206 -8.53 7.91 -22.05
N THR A 207 -7.33 8.08 -22.61
CA THR A 207 -6.94 7.42 -23.89
C THR A 207 -5.41 7.42 -24.01
N ASN A 208 -4.74 6.30 -23.69
CA ASN A 208 -3.55 5.81 -24.40
C ASN A 208 -2.95 4.63 -23.65
N SER A 209 -3.51 3.46 -23.91
CA SER A 209 -2.87 2.16 -23.75
C SER A 209 -1.94 1.89 -24.96
N SER A 210 -0.89 2.68 -25.16
CA SER A 210 0.13 2.39 -26.19
C SER A 210 1.29 3.38 -26.19
N ILE A 211 2.19 3.34 -25.20
CA ILE A 211 3.58 3.79 -25.39
C ILE A 211 4.51 2.80 -24.67
N PHE A 212 4.46 1.54 -25.10
CA PHE A 212 5.62 0.66 -25.12
C PHE A 212 5.92 0.41 -26.59
N GLY A 213 7.03 0.97 -27.09
CA GLY A 213 7.48 0.73 -28.45
C GLY A 213 8.44 1.81 -28.96
N THR A 214 9.61 1.33 -29.39
CA THR A 214 10.61 1.94 -30.29
C THR A 214 11.57 2.98 -29.71
N THR A 215 12.70 2.48 -29.19
CA THR A 215 14.01 3.13 -29.33
C THR A 215 14.43 3.10 -30.80
N SER A 216 14.42 4.25 -31.47
CA SER A 216 15.07 4.46 -32.77
C SER A 216 16.45 5.09 -32.59
N GLU A 217 17.45 4.40 -33.13
CA GLU A 217 18.76 4.79 -33.63
C GLU A 217 19.19 6.26 -33.51
N ASN A 218 20.39 6.45 -32.94
CA ASN A 218 21.09 7.73 -32.88
C ASN A 218 22.31 7.65 -33.80
N THR A 219 22.16 8.00 -35.08
CA THR A 219 23.28 8.22 -36.01
C THR A 219 23.93 9.58 -35.71
N ARG A 220 25.13 9.55 -35.13
CA ARG A 220 26.03 10.72 -35.11
C ARG A 220 26.68 10.89 -36.47
N THR A 221 26.35 11.97 -37.16
CA THR A 221 27.13 12.53 -38.26
C THR A 221 28.43 13.14 -37.72
N ALA A 222 29.56 12.69 -38.26
CA ALA A 222 30.85 13.34 -38.12
C ALA A 222 30.96 14.42 -39.21
N ASP A 223 31.28 15.66 -38.81
CA ASP A 223 31.68 16.72 -39.75
C ASP A 223 33.12 16.49 -40.25
N PRO A 224 33.44 16.84 -41.50
CA PRO A 224 34.79 16.76 -42.04
C PRO A 224 35.56 18.09 -41.93
N ASN A 225 36.83 17.95 -41.57
CA ASN A 225 37.97 18.90 -41.65
C ASN A 225 37.94 20.17 -40.81
#